data_AF-A0A7C4LV13-F1
#
_entry.id   AF-A0A7C4LV13-F1
#
_cell.length_a   1.000
_cell.length_b   1.000
_cell.length_c   1.000
_cell.angle_alpha   90.00
_cell.angle_beta   90.00
_cell.angle_gamma   90.00
#
_symmetry.space_group_name_H-M   'P 1'
#
loop_
_entity.id
_entity.type
_entity.pdbx_description
1 polymer ?
#
loop_
_entity_poly.entity_id
_entity_poly.type
_entity_poly.pdbx_seq_one_letter_code
_entity_poly.pdbx_strand_id
1 'polypeptide(L)'
;MKSILFVLGGNDGEMETIKNLLSSAGLPFLQPVKGWGQKEFGPADLGLKIVEVERGAMEGRSMGKRKTIEGDPWVVFVECGVKDWPKECPQPTMIDHHFARSGEAASITQVIAYIRALPARIRQNAESGNFYDHVDAATRAGEIETATNFSAATARWMELVAANDARYIPGMLAIGASEEEIERVRKFDRYAQGITPAQEKEGERAVRDMEVAGRLTIVRMQHSKTACVADRMFGQYDQLFIISGDGEVNFFGDGALCDKLKEKFGGWNGGSGLGKAGETAYWGAVEDKDKVLAFLRENLS
;
A
#
# COMPACT_ATOMS: atom_id res chain seq x y z
N MET A 1 -28.51 -8.62 -2.83
CA MET A 1 -27.68 -7.41 -2.96
C MET A 1 -26.53 -7.69 -3.93
N LYS A 2 -26.13 -6.77 -4.83
CA LYS A 2 -24.83 -6.88 -5.50
C LYS A 2 -23.74 -6.94 -4.43
N SER A 3 -23.00 -8.05 -4.34
CA SER A 3 -21.94 -8.16 -3.35
C SER A 3 -20.85 -7.13 -3.66
N ILE A 4 -20.23 -6.56 -2.64
CA ILE A 4 -19.05 -5.69 -2.82
C ILE A 4 -17.85 -6.55 -2.51
N LEU A 5 -16.79 -6.48 -3.32
CA LEU A 5 -15.56 -7.21 -3.09
C LEU A 5 -14.37 -6.26 -3.18
N PHE A 6 -13.58 -6.19 -2.12
CA PHE A 6 -12.31 -5.47 -2.13
C PHE A 6 -11.15 -6.42 -2.47
N VAL A 7 -10.22 -5.96 -3.29
CA VAL A 7 -9.00 -6.68 -3.68
C VAL A 7 -7.81 -5.84 -3.25
N LEU A 8 -6.95 -6.38 -2.40
CA LEU A 8 -5.84 -5.65 -1.76
C LEU A 8 -4.48 -6.10 -2.33
N GLY A 9 -3.62 -5.14 -2.67
CA GLY A 9 -2.34 -5.38 -3.37
C GLY A 9 -1.06 -5.38 -2.53
N GLY A 10 -1.02 -4.66 -1.40
CA GLY A 10 0.17 -4.49 -0.54
C GLY A 10 0.24 -5.46 0.64
N ASN A 11 1.26 -5.34 1.50
CA ASN A 11 1.36 -6.09 2.76
C ASN A 11 2.16 -5.32 3.82
N ASP A 12 1.57 -4.21 4.25
CA ASP A 12 2.11 -3.22 5.19
C ASP A 12 1.03 -2.83 6.22
N GLY A 13 1.36 -1.86 7.08
CA GLY A 13 0.42 -1.39 8.10
C GLY A 13 -0.83 -0.74 7.51
N GLU A 14 -0.74 -0.13 6.33
CA GLU A 14 -1.90 0.45 5.68
C GLU A 14 -2.90 -0.64 5.29
N MET A 15 -2.42 -1.70 4.63
CA MET A 15 -3.25 -2.84 4.24
C MET A 15 -3.87 -3.57 5.44
N GLU A 16 -3.13 -3.77 6.53
CA GLU A 16 -3.69 -4.37 7.75
C GLU A 16 -4.78 -3.48 8.37
N THR A 17 -4.61 -2.15 8.32
CA THR A 17 -5.62 -1.20 8.79
C THR A 17 -6.88 -1.23 7.91
N ILE A 18 -6.71 -1.32 6.59
CA ILE A 18 -7.82 -1.47 5.63
C ILE A 18 -8.59 -2.77 5.88
N LYS A 19 -7.90 -3.90 6.10
CA LYS A 19 -8.56 -5.19 6.41
C LYS A 19 -9.40 -5.12 7.67
N ASN A 20 -8.88 -4.48 8.71
CA ASN A 20 -9.60 -4.30 9.97
C ASN A 20 -10.86 -3.45 9.76
N LEU A 21 -10.73 -2.34 9.03
CA LEU A 21 -11.86 -1.48 8.67
C LEU A 21 -12.94 -2.25 7.88
N LEU A 22 -12.53 -2.96 6.83
CA LEU A 22 -13.45 -3.75 6.00
C LEU A 22 -14.14 -4.84 6.81
N SER A 23 -13.40 -5.54 7.68
CA SER A 23 -13.94 -6.56 8.58
C SER A 23 -14.97 -5.96 9.54
N SER A 24 -14.69 -4.82 10.15
CA SER A 24 -15.62 -4.12 11.05
C SER A 24 -16.89 -3.66 10.32
N ALA A 25 -16.81 -3.34 9.03
CA ALA A 25 -17.96 -3.02 8.19
C ALA A 25 -18.66 -4.25 7.59
N GLY A 26 -18.19 -5.48 7.88
CA GLY A 26 -18.68 -6.72 7.29
C GLY A 26 -18.52 -6.77 5.77
N LEU A 27 -17.54 -6.05 5.21
CA LEU A 27 -17.25 -6.00 3.78
C LEU A 27 -16.21 -7.06 3.43
N PRO A 28 -16.47 -7.96 2.47
CA PRO A 28 -15.54 -9.02 2.14
C PRO A 28 -14.37 -8.47 1.32
N PHE A 29 -13.21 -9.07 1.51
CA PHE A 29 -11.99 -8.73 0.80
C PHE A 29 -11.14 -9.95 0.48
N LEU A 30 -10.30 -9.83 -0.55
CA LEU A 30 -9.25 -10.76 -0.92
C LEU A 30 -7.92 -10.03 -0.95
N GLN A 31 -6.86 -10.74 -0.60
CA GLN A 31 -5.47 -10.28 -0.76
C GLN A 31 -4.67 -11.43 -1.37
N PRO A 32 -4.74 -11.62 -2.69
CA PRO A 32 -4.22 -12.82 -3.34
C PRO A 32 -2.70 -13.01 -3.20
N VAL A 33 -1.95 -11.92 -2.99
CA VAL A 33 -0.49 -11.93 -2.87
C VAL A 33 -0.07 -11.02 -1.72
N LYS A 34 0.96 -11.42 -0.97
CA LYS A 34 1.51 -10.68 0.19
C LYS A 34 2.90 -10.08 -0.06
N GLY A 35 3.26 -9.88 -1.32
CA GLY A 35 4.59 -9.44 -1.74
C GLY A 35 4.55 -8.07 -2.41
N TRP A 36 5.66 -7.35 -2.32
CA TRP A 36 5.81 -6.01 -2.87
C TRP A 36 5.74 -5.96 -4.41
N GLY A 37 5.47 -4.75 -4.91
CA GLY A 37 5.45 -4.40 -6.32
C GLY A 37 4.05 -4.37 -6.93
N GLN A 38 3.94 -3.74 -8.09
CA GLN A 38 2.67 -3.63 -8.82
C GLN A 38 2.16 -5.04 -9.18
N LYS A 39 1.03 -5.44 -8.61
CA LYS A 39 0.33 -6.69 -8.94
C LYS A 39 -0.95 -6.35 -9.67
N GLU A 40 -1.34 -7.20 -10.60
CA GLU A 40 -2.59 -7.06 -11.34
C GLU A 40 -3.38 -8.36 -11.24
N PHE A 41 -4.70 -8.25 -11.08
CA PHE A 41 -5.57 -9.43 -10.97
C PHE A 41 -6.74 -9.33 -11.94
N GLY A 42 -7.09 -10.47 -12.53
CA GLY A 42 -8.30 -10.65 -13.33
C GLY A 42 -9.33 -11.53 -12.63
N PRO A 43 -10.51 -11.71 -13.25
CA PRO A 43 -11.58 -12.52 -12.66
C PRO A 43 -11.13 -13.93 -12.25
N ALA A 44 -10.30 -14.59 -13.07
CA ALA A 44 -9.79 -15.92 -12.78
C ALA A 44 -8.91 -15.98 -11.52
N ASP A 45 -8.03 -14.99 -11.33
CA ASP A 45 -7.15 -14.88 -10.15
C ASP A 45 -7.96 -14.70 -8.85
N LEU A 46 -9.14 -14.09 -8.98
CA LEU A 46 -10.07 -13.81 -7.88
C LEU A 46 -11.12 -14.89 -7.67
N GLY A 47 -11.09 -15.97 -8.46
CA GLY A 47 -12.11 -17.03 -8.44
C GLY A 47 -13.49 -16.56 -8.90
N LEU A 48 -13.57 -15.44 -9.63
CA LEU A 48 -14.80 -14.86 -10.14
C LEU A 48 -15.17 -15.50 -11.48
N LYS A 49 -16.42 -15.99 -11.58
CA LYS A 49 -16.93 -16.63 -12.79
C LYS A 49 -17.63 -15.61 -13.68
N ILE A 50 -17.28 -15.61 -14.97
CA ILE A 50 -18.00 -14.84 -15.98
C ILE A 50 -19.20 -15.65 -16.46
N VAL A 51 -20.37 -15.01 -16.50
CA VAL A 51 -21.64 -15.61 -16.92
C VAL A 51 -22.34 -14.73 -17.94
N GLU A 52 -23.19 -15.33 -18.77
CA GLU A 52 -24.11 -14.60 -19.65
C GLU A 52 -25.50 -14.53 -19.02
N VAL A 53 -26.03 -13.32 -18.91
CA VAL A 53 -27.39 -13.07 -18.40
C VAL A 53 -28.21 -12.37 -19.47
N GLU A 54 -29.51 -12.67 -19.55
CA GLU A 54 -30.40 -11.93 -20.44
C GLU A 54 -30.55 -10.48 -19.95
N ARG A 55 -30.47 -9.53 -20.88
CA ARG A 55 -30.86 -8.15 -20.60
C ARG A 55 -32.39 -8.13 -20.54
N GLY A 56 -32.94 -7.58 -19.45
CA GLY A 56 -34.39 -7.45 -19.27
C GLY A 56 -35.07 -6.80 -20.48
N ALA A 57 -36.33 -7.15 -20.72
CA ALA A 57 -37.12 -6.58 -21.80
C ALA A 57 -37.52 -5.13 -21.45
N MET A 58 -37.14 -4.16 -22.28
CA MET A 58 -37.86 -2.89 -22.37
C MET A 58 -38.84 -2.99 -23.52
N GLU A 59 -40.12 -2.70 -23.25
CA GLU A 59 -41.17 -2.51 -24.28
C GLU A 59 -41.23 -3.63 -25.34
N GLY A 60 -41.17 -4.89 -24.91
CA GLY A 60 -41.36 -6.04 -25.81
C GLY A 60 -40.20 -6.35 -26.77
N ARG A 61 -39.04 -5.69 -26.64
CA ARG A 61 -37.82 -6.06 -27.37
C ARG A 61 -36.84 -6.79 -26.45
N SER A 62 -36.43 -8.00 -26.85
CA SER A 62 -35.31 -8.69 -26.22
C SER A 62 -34.03 -7.87 -26.44
N MET A 63 -33.39 -7.45 -25.35
CA MET A 63 -32.18 -6.63 -25.37
C MET A 63 -30.90 -7.48 -25.56
N GLY A 64 -31.04 -8.77 -25.87
CA GLY A 64 -29.94 -9.72 -26.06
C GLY A 64 -29.31 -10.19 -24.74
N LYS A 65 -28.21 -10.93 -24.83
CA LYS A 65 -27.42 -11.38 -23.67
C LYS A 65 -26.31 -10.37 -23.34
N ARG A 66 -25.97 -10.23 -22.06
CA ARG A 66 -24.77 -9.52 -21.60
C ARG A 66 -23.89 -10.46 -20.79
N LYS A 67 -22.57 -10.30 -20.93
CA LYS A 67 -21.61 -10.91 -20.00
C LYS A 67 -21.55 -10.09 -18.71
N THR A 68 -21.47 -10.77 -17.59
CA THR A 68 -21.29 -10.18 -16.26
C THR A 68 -20.50 -11.16 -15.39
N ILE A 69 -20.10 -10.73 -14.21
CA ILE A 69 -19.58 -11.64 -13.17
C ILE A 69 -20.77 -12.24 -12.42
N GLU A 70 -20.68 -13.53 -12.06
CA GLU A 70 -21.68 -14.22 -11.23
C GLU A 70 -21.89 -13.46 -9.91
N GLY A 71 -23.16 -13.21 -9.56
CA GLY A 71 -23.51 -12.33 -8.43
C GLY A 71 -23.39 -10.82 -8.69
N ASP A 72 -22.87 -10.42 -9.87
CA ASP A 72 -22.70 -9.04 -10.34
C ASP A 72 -22.06 -8.10 -9.28
N PRO A 73 -20.88 -8.46 -8.71
CA PRO A 73 -20.29 -7.70 -7.63
C PRO A 73 -19.76 -6.34 -8.05
N TRP A 74 -19.75 -5.39 -7.12
CA TRP A 74 -18.90 -4.20 -7.23
C TRP A 74 -17.51 -4.53 -6.73
N VAL A 75 -16.54 -4.52 -7.64
CA VAL A 75 -15.16 -4.86 -7.31
C VAL A 75 -14.34 -3.59 -7.15
N VAL A 76 -13.60 -3.49 -6.05
CA VAL A 76 -12.74 -2.36 -5.70
C VAL A 76 -11.31 -2.87 -5.53
N PHE A 77 -10.41 -2.41 -6.37
CA PHE A 77 -8.98 -2.73 -6.27
C PHE A 77 -8.30 -1.64 -5.47
N VAL A 78 -7.49 -2.05 -4.49
CA VAL A 78 -6.74 -1.18 -3.59
C VAL A 78 -5.26 -1.52 -3.75
N GLU A 79 -4.49 -0.58 -4.32
CA GLU A 79 -3.03 -0.71 -4.56
C GLU A 79 -2.63 -1.92 -5.41
N CYS A 80 -3.52 -2.33 -6.29
CA CYS A 80 -3.27 -3.33 -7.30
C CYS A 80 -3.99 -2.94 -8.59
N GLY A 81 -3.45 -3.38 -9.71
CA GLY A 81 -4.02 -3.18 -11.03
C GLY A 81 -5.03 -4.26 -11.41
N VAL A 82 -5.63 -4.04 -12.58
CA VAL A 82 -6.66 -4.90 -13.15
C VAL A 82 -6.10 -5.54 -14.40
N LYS A 83 -6.22 -6.87 -14.48
CA LYS A 83 -5.76 -7.67 -15.61
C LYS A 83 -6.92 -8.39 -16.27
N ASP A 84 -6.93 -8.47 -17.60
CA ASP A 84 -7.88 -9.28 -18.39
C ASP A 84 -9.37 -9.08 -18.02
N TRP A 85 -9.75 -7.87 -17.58
CA TRP A 85 -11.13 -7.59 -17.17
C TRP A 85 -12.03 -7.40 -18.40
N PRO A 86 -13.13 -8.16 -18.55
CA PRO A 86 -13.99 -8.02 -19.70
C PRO A 86 -14.61 -6.62 -19.77
N LYS A 87 -14.58 -6.00 -20.96
CA LYS A 87 -15.13 -4.66 -21.18
C LYS A 87 -16.66 -4.62 -21.04
N GLU A 88 -17.30 -5.76 -21.24
CA GLU A 88 -18.74 -5.94 -21.15
C GLU A 88 -19.24 -6.06 -19.71
N CYS A 89 -18.34 -6.42 -18.78
CA CYS A 89 -18.63 -6.48 -17.36
C CYS A 89 -18.60 -5.07 -16.74
N PRO A 90 -19.26 -4.86 -15.58
CA PRO A 90 -19.05 -3.66 -14.78
C PRO A 90 -17.56 -3.46 -14.50
N GLN A 91 -17.08 -2.24 -14.73
CA GLN A 91 -15.68 -1.92 -14.53
C GLN A 91 -15.39 -1.72 -13.04
N PRO A 92 -14.24 -2.21 -12.54
CA PRO A 92 -13.87 -2.09 -11.14
C PRO A 92 -13.54 -0.65 -10.78
N THR A 93 -13.65 -0.32 -9.49
CA THR A 93 -13.14 0.94 -8.93
C THR A 93 -11.67 0.77 -8.54
N MET A 94 -10.84 1.77 -8.84
CA MET A 94 -9.40 1.77 -8.52
C MET A 94 -9.08 2.76 -7.41
N ILE A 95 -8.56 2.27 -6.30
CA ILE A 95 -7.98 3.05 -5.20
C ILE A 95 -6.47 2.82 -5.22
N ASP A 96 -5.72 3.91 -5.39
CA ASP A 96 -4.26 3.89 -5.44
C ASP A 96 -3.75 5.32 -5.27
N HIS A 97 -2.52 5.45 -4.80
CA HIS A 97 -1.81 6.72 -4.64
C HIS A 97 -0.32 6.57 -5.02
N HIS A 98 0.05 5.53 -5.76
CA HIS A 98 1.42 5.35 -6.25
C HIS A 98 1.63 5.97 -7.65
N PHE A 99 2.89 6.15 -8.03
CA PHE A 99 3.30 6.57 -9.39
C PHE A 99 2.60 7.86 -9.88
N ALA A 100 1.84 7.78 -10.97
CA ALA A 100 1.08 8.90 -11.54
C ALA A 100 0.02 9.46 -10.57
N ARG A 101 -0.35 8.70 -9.53
CA ARG A 101 -1.31 9.08 -8.48
C ARG A 101 -0.64 9.46 -7.16
N SER A 102 0.69 9.66 -7.13
CA SER A 102 1.45 10.06 -5.93
C SER A 102 1.06 11.39 -5.28
N GLY A 103 0.23 12.20 -5.95
CA GLY A 103 -0.37 13.40 -5.37
C GLY A 103 -1.72 13.17 -4.67
N GLU A 104 -2.28 11.96 -4.74
CA GLU A 104 -3.57 11.64 -4.14
C GLU A 104 -3.45 11.30 -2.65
N ALA A 105 -4.59 11.28 -1.95
CA ALA A 105 -4.63 10.83 -0.56
C ALA A 105 -4.25 9.34 -0.47
N ALA A 106 -3.62 8.93 0.64
CA ALA A 106 -3.29 7.53 0.90
C ALA A 106 -4.53 6.61 0.73
N SER A 107 -4.30 5.36 0.34
CA SER A 107 -5.37 4.44 -0.03
C SER A 107 -6.36 4.17 1.11
N ILE A 108 -5.92 4.12 2.37
CA ILE A 108 -6.83 4.02 3.53
C ILE A 108 -7.81 5.19 3.60
N THR A 109 -7.37 6.41 3.25
CA THR A 109 -8.23 7.60 3.23
C THR A 109 -9.26 7.50 2.11
N GLN A 110 -8.85 7.05 0.93
CA GLN A 110 -9.75 6.79 -0.19
C GLN A 110 -10.76 5.68 0.13
N VAL A 111 -10.33 4.59 0.78
CA VAL A 111 -11.20 3.49 1.22
C VAL A 111 -12.24 3.98 2.23
N ILE A 112 -11.84 4.76 3.24
CA ILE A 112 -12.77 5.36 4.21
C ILE A 112 -13.84 6.19 3.49
N ALA A 113 -13.43 7.06 2.56
CA ALA A 113 -14.35 7.88 1.78
C ALA A 113 -15.29 7.01 0.93
N TYR A 114 -14.77 5.96 0.30
CA TYR A 114 -15.55 5.02 -0.49
C TYR A 114 -16.61 4.31 0.37
N ILE A 115 -16.22 3.75 1.51
CA ILE A 115 -17.12 3.04 2.43
C ILE A 115 -18.21 3.97 2.96
N ARG A 116 -17.85 5.20 3.35
CA ARG A 116 -18.83 6.21 3.80
C ARG A 116 -19.87 6.57 2.74
N ALA A 117 -19.51 6.47 1.46
CA ALA A 117 -20.44 6.70 0.36
C ALA A 117 -21.30 5.47 0.00
N LEU A 118 -20.94 4.26 0.46
CA LEU A 118 -21.67 3.02 0.13
C LEU A 118 -23.13 3.02 0.57
N PRO A 119 -23.51 3.47 1.79
CA PRO A 119 -24.91 3.48 2.24
C PRO A 119 -25.85 4.19 1.27
N ALA A 120 -25.45 5.37 0.77
CA ALA A 120 -26.23 6.12 -0.21
C ALA A 120 -26.37 5.35 -1.54
N ARG A 121 -25.27 4.74 -2.02
CA ARG A 121 -25.28 3.91 -3.24
C ARG A 121 -26.18 2.68 -3.09
N ILE A 122 -26.15 2.04 -1.93
CA ILE A 122 -26.97 0.86 -1.63
C ILE A 122 -28.45 1.23 -1.67
N ARG A 123 -28.85 2.31 -1.01
CA ARG A 123 -30.25 2.80 -0.99
C ARG A 123 -30.74 3.16 -2.39
N GLN A 124 -29.96 3.94 -3.15
CA GLN A 124 -30.31 4.33 -4.52
C GLN A 124 -30.55 3.11 -5.45
N ASN A 125 -29.73 2.06 -5.31
CA ASN A 125 -29.90 0.84 -6.11
C ASN A 125 -31.08 -0.03 -5.66
N ALA A 126 -31.47 0.04 -4.39
CA ALA A 126 -32.67 -0.62 -3.89
C ALA A 126 -33.93 0.03 -4.48
N GLU A 127 -33.98 1.37 -4.52
CA GLU A 127 -35.07 2.14 -5.12
C GLU A 127 -35.23 1.88 -6.63
N SER A 128 -34.13 1.56 -7.33
CA SER A 128 -34.15 1.26 -8.77
C SER A 128 -34.54 -0.19 -9.10
N GLY A 129 -34.98 -1.01 -8.14
CA GLY A 129 -35.50 -2.37 -8.38
C GLY A 129 -34.47 -3.47 -8.69
N ASN A 130 -33.18 -3.24 -8.41
CA ASN A 130 -32.08 -4.17 -8.75
C ASN A 130 -31.74 -5.21 -7.65
N PHE A 131 -32.67 -5.59 -6.78
CA PHE A 131 -32.39 -6.45 -5.61
C PHE A 131 -32.97 -7.87 -5.70
N TYR A 132 -32.09 -8.86 -5.52
CA TYR A 132 -32.41 -10.24 -5.13
C TYR A 132 -31.63 -10.57 -3.85
N ASP A 133 -32.32 -11.08 -2.83
CA ASP A 133 -31.86 -11.70 -1.56
C ASP A 133 -31.68 -10.89 -0.24
N HIS A 134 -31.82 -11.66 0.86
CA HIS A 134 -32.61 -11.49 2.09
C HIS A 134 -32.12 -10.57 3.23
N VAL A 135 -31.27 -9.57 2.95
CA VAL A 135 -30.98 -8.52 3.95
C VAL A 135 -31.59 -7.22 3.45
N ASP A 136 -32.44 -6.59 4.26
CA ASP A 136 -32.97 -5.27 3.96
C ASP A 136 -31.79 -4.32 3.67
N ALA A 137 -31.81 -3.69 2.49
CA ALA A 137 -30.80 -2.73 2.06
C ALA A 137 -30.61 -1.62 3.10
N ALA A 138 -31.68 -1.26 3.83
CA ALA A 138 -31.64 -0.28 4.90
C ALA A 138 -30.77 -0.76 6.08
N THR A 139 -30.94 -2.01 6.52
CA THR A 139 -30.13 -2.64 7.57
C THR A 139 -28.66 -2.65 7.19
N ARG A 140 -28.32 -3.12 5.99
CA ARG A 140 -26.92 -3.19 5.54
C ARG A 140 -26.27 -1.81 5.42
N ALA A 141 -27.02 -0.81 4.96
CA ALA A 141 -26.57 0.57 4.93
C ALA A 141 -26.28 1.10 6.34
N GLY A 142 -27.16 0.85 7.31
CA GLY A 142 -26.99 1.27 8.71
C GLY A 142 -25.80 0.61 9.41
N GLU A 143 -25.52 -0.67 9.12
CA GLU A 143 -24.33 -1.37 9.62
C GLU A 143 -23.03 -0.69 9.14
N ILE A 144 -22.96 -0.34 7.85
CA ILE A 144 -21.79 0.33 7.27
C ILE A 144 -21.62 1.75 7.83
N GLU A 145 -22.72 2.50 7.99
CA GLU A 145 -22.68 3.83 8.64
C GLU A 145 -22.14 3.72 10.06
N THR A 146 -22.63 2.76 10.83
CA THR A 146 -22.17 2.52 12.21
C THR A 146 -20.69 2.13 12.26
N ALA A 147 -20.25 1.24 11.36
CA ALA A 147 -18.86 0.80 11.30
C ALA A 147 -17.86 1.91 10.93
N THR A 148 -18.33 3.01 10.33
CA THR A 148 -17.49 4.17 9.96
C THR A 148 -17.58 5.34 10.94
N ASN A 149 -18.34 5.19 12.03
CA ASN A 149 -18.36 6.10 13.17
C ASN A 149 -17.20 5.80 14.11
N PHE A 150 -16.02 6.27 13.72
CA PHE A 150 -14.78 6.04 14.45
C PHE A 150 -14.73 6.84 15.75
N SER A 151 -14.18 6.23 16.80
CA SER A 151 -13.71 6.99 17.97
C SER A 151 -12.60 7.97 17.54
N ALA A 152 -12.37 9.03 18.33
CA ALA A 152 -11.26 9.96 18.08
C ALA A 152 -9.90 9.24 17.99
N ALA A 153 -9.68 8.24 18.84
CA ALA A 153 -8.46 7.43 18.83
C ALA A 153 -8.33 6.58 17.55
N THR A 154 -9.42 6.00 17.06
CA THR A 154 -9.44 5.23 15.81
C THR A 154 -9.19 6.13 14.59
N ALA A 155 -9.82 7.31 14.56
CA ALA A 155 -9.60 8.28 13.49
C ALA A 155 -8.14 8.76 13.48
N ARG A 156 -7.57 9.06 14.66
CA ARG A 156 -6.15 9.44 14.79
C ARG A 156 -5.22 8.33 14.34
N TRP A 157 -5.49 7.08 14.71
CA TRP A 157 -4.71 5.94 14.24
C TRP A 157 -4.69 5.83 12.72
N MET A 158 -5.85 5.94 12.07
CA MET A 158 -5.95 5.89 10.60
C MET A 158 -5.24 7.06 9.92
N GLU A 159 -5.30 8.26 10.51
CA GLU A 159 -4.58 9.44 10.03
C GLU A 159 -3.06 9.23 10.09
N LEU A 160 -2.55 8.70 11.19
CA LEU A 160 -1.13 8.39 11.34
C LEU A 160 -0.66 7.31 10.36
N VAL A 161 -1.45 6.25 10.18
CA VAL A 161 -1.15 5.19 9.21
C VAL A 161 -1.13 5.75 7.78
N ALA A 162 -2.11 6.58 7.41
CA ALA A 162 -2.15 7.25 6.11
C ALA A 162 -0.93 8.15 5.88
N ALA A 163 -0.53 8.92 6.90
CA ALA A 163 0.63 9.80 6.82
C ALA A 163 1.95 9.02 6.72
N ASN A 164 2.06 7.92 7.46
CA ASN A 164 3.18 6.99 7.38
C ASN A 164 3.30 6.36 5.99
N ASP A 165 2.19 5.91 5.43
CA ASP A 165 2.17 5.24 4.14
C ASP A 165 2.56 6.22 3.01
N ALA A 166 1.97 7.41 3.02
CA ALA A 166 2.26 8.42 2.01
C ALA A 166 3.67 9.00 2.08
N ARG A 167 4.23 9.22 3.29
CA ARG A 167 5.45 10.02 3.49
C ARG A 167 6.32 9.58 4.68
N TYR A 168 6.14 8.37 5.18
CA TYR A 168 6.95 7.80 6.26
C TYR A 168 6.94 8.70 7.54
N ILE A 169 8.01 8.67 8.34
CA ILE A 169 8.16 9.49 9.56
C ILE A 169 7.94 10.99 9.29
N PRO A 170 8.48 11.61 8.21
CA PRO A 170 8.18 13.01 7.87
C PRO A 170 6.68 13.31 7.72
N GLY A 171 5.90 12.39 7.15
CA GLY A 171 4.45 12.53 7.02
C GLY A 171 3.75 12.62 8.37
N MET A 172 4.10 11.74 9.29
CA MET A 172 3.54 11.75 10.65
C MET A 172 3.96 13.00 11.43
N LEU A 173 5.21 13.44 11.32
CA LEU A 173 5.66 14.69 11.95
C LEU A 173 4.88 15.90 11.44
N ALA A 174 4.57 15.95 10.15
CA ALA A 174 3.83 17.06 9.54
C ALA A 174 2.40 17.22 10.08
N ILE A 175 1.79 16.13 10.59
CA ILE A 175 0.48 16.15 11.24
C ILE A 175 0.58 16.19 12.79
N GLY A 176 1.76 16.55 13.30
CA GLY A 176 2.01 16.73 14.73
C GLY A 176 2.01 15.42 15.53
N ALA A 177 2.45 14.31 14.95
CA ALA A 177 2.60 13.06 15.68
C ALA A 177 3.65 13.14 16.80
N SER A 178 3.34 12.55 17.96
CA SER A 178 4.33 12.39 19.03
C SER A 178 5.35 11.29 18.69
N GLU A 179 6.46 11.25 19.42
CA GLU A 179 7.47 10.19 19.28
C GLU A 179 6.85 8.81 19.55
N GLU A 180 5.97 8.69 20.54
CA GLU A 180 5.28 7.45 20.87
C GLU A 180 4.28 7.02 19.78
N GLU A 181 3.59 7.98 19.16
CA GLU A 181 2.69 7.69 18.03
C GLU A 181 3.50 7.17 16.83
N ILE A 182 4.61 7.83 16.51
CA ILE A 182 5.52 7.42 15.43
C ILE A 182 6.08 6.03 15.72
N GLU A 183 6.63 5.78 16.91
CA GLU A 183 7.18 4.47 17.28
C GLU A 183 6.13 3.38 17.14
N ARG A 184 4.91 3.62 17.64
CA ARG A 184 3.81 2.65 17.60
C ARG A 184 3.42 2.31 16.16
N VAL A 185 3.26 3.31 15.29
CA VAL A 185 2.87 3.13 13.89
C VAL A 185 3.98 2.43 13.12
N ARG A 186 5.23 2.86 13.29
CA ARG A 186 6.38 2.25 12.64
C ARG A 186 6.59 0.80 13.05
N LYS A 187 6.42 0.48 14.34
CA LYS A 187 6.48 -0.90 14.84
C LYS A 187 5.37 -1.77 14.22
N PHE A 188 4.15 -1.23 14.15
CA PHE A 188 3.02 -1.93 13.54
C PHE A 188 3.25 -2.19 12.05
N ASP A 189 3.74 -1.20 11.32
CA ASP A 189 4.04 -1.30 9.89
C ASP A 189 5.14 -2.34 9.61
N ARG A 190 6.25 -2.29 10.35
CA ARG A 190 7.33 -3.29 10.23
C ARG A 190 6.83 -4.72 10.51
N TYR A 191 5.98 -4.88 11.53
CA TYR A 191 5.37 -6.18 11.82
C TYR A 191 4.48 -6.67 10.67
N ALA A 192 3.64 -5.80 10.11
CA ALA A 192 2.79 -6.13 8.96
C ALA A 192 3.61 -6.54 7.72
N GLN A 193 4.77 -5.92 7.50
CA GLN A 193 5.74 -6.27 6.45
C GLN A 193 6.52 -7.57 6.71
N GLY A 194 6.22 -8.27 7.80
CA GLY A 194 6.81 -9.55 8.18
C GLY A 194 8.17 -9.44 8.86
N ILE A 195 8.53 -8.26 9.40
CA ILE A 195 9.76 -8.11 10.17
C ILE A 195 9.60 -8.82 11.52
N THR A 196 10.47 -9.81 11.75
CA THR A 196 10.43 -10.64 12.95
C THR A 196 11.18 -10.00 14.12
N PRO A 197 10.93 -10.42 15.38
CA PRO A 197 11.70 -9.96 16.53
C PRO A 197 13.21 -10.22 16.43
N ALA A 198 13.62 -11.30 15.74
CA ALA A 198 15.04 -11.59 15.51
C ALA A 198 15.67 -10.57 14.54
N GLN A 199 14.93 -10.17 13.51
CA GLN A 199 15.36 -9.13 12.55
C GLN A 199 15.40 -7.74 13.19
N GLU A 200 14.49 -7.42 14.11
CA GLU A 200 14.57 -6.19 14.91
C GLU A 200 15.84 -6.12 15.74
N LYS A 201 16.18 -7.20 16.45
CA LYS A 201 17.43 -7.30 17.23
C LYS A 201 18.67 -7.21 16.36
N GLU A 202 18.63 -7.81 15.18
CA GLU A 202 19.72 -7.71 14.20
C GLU A 202 19.91 -6.26 13.74
N GLY A 203 18.83 -5.53 13.48
CA GLY A 203 18.86 -4.10 13.17
C GLY A 203 19.49 -3.26 14.28
N GLU A 204 19.13 -3.50 15.55
CA GLU A 204 19.74 -2.84 16.71
C GLU A 204 21.24 -3.09 16.79
N ARG A 205 21.66 -4.35 16.65
CA ARG A 205 23.08 -4.71 16.60
C ARG A 205 23.77 -4.05 15.40
N ALA A 206 23.12 -4.00 14.24
CA ALA A 206 23.68 -3.40 13.02
C ALA A 206 23.98 -1.91 13.19
N VAL A 207 23.04 -1.17 13.80
CA VAL A 207 23.19 0.26 14.09
C VAL A 207 24.31 0.49 15.09
N ARG A 208 24.40 -0.34 16.15
CA ARG A 208 25.49 -0.22 17.14
C ARG A 208 26.87 -0.45 16.52
N ASP A 209 26.96 -1.38 15.58
CA ASP A 209 28.22 -1.80 14.96
C ASP A 209 28.50 -1.03 13.65
N MET A 210 27.79 0.08 13.40
CA MET A 210 27.92 0.87 12.17
C MET A 210 29.30 1.53 12.03
N GLU A 211 29.73 1.72 10.79
CA GLU A 211 30.96 2.43 10.44
C GLU A 211 30.61 3.80 9.83
N VAL A 212 31.27 4.87 10.26
CA VAL A 212 31.12 6.19 9.66
C VAL A 212 32.42 6.60 8.97
N ALA A 213 32.34 6.84 7.66
CA ALA A 213 33.44 7.28 6.83
C ALA A 213 33.07 8.61 6.14
N GLY A 214 33.44 9.73 6.76
CA GLY A 214 33.04 11.05 6.30
C GLY A 214 31.51 11.22 6.36
N ARG A 215 30.89 11.52 5.21
CA ARG A 215 29.43 11.68 5.07
C ARG A 215 28.67 10.35 4.98
N LEU A 216 29.37 9.23 4.80
CA LEU A 216 28.79 7.92 4.57
C LEU A 216 28.76 7.08 5.84
N THR A 217 27.55 6.70 6.26
CA THR A 217 27.30 5.70 7.30
C THR A 217 27.08 4.34 6.64
N ILE A 218 27.82 3.33 7.07
CA ILE A 218 27.80 1.98 6.51
C ILE A 218 27.27 1.03 7.59
N VAL A 219 26.18 0.33 7.28
CA VAL A 219 25.55 -0.63 8.18
C VAL A 219 25.56 -2.01 7.52
N ARG A 220 25.87 -3.05 8.30
CA ARG A 220 25.94 -4.44 7.81
C ARG A 220 24.92 -5.30 8.52
N MET A 221 24.10 -6.03 7.77
CA MET A 221 23.02 -6.86 8.29
C MET A 221 23.01 -8.24 7.66
N GLN A 222 22.38 -9.22 8.31
CA GLN A 222 22.19 -10.56 7.75
C GLN A 222 21.03 -10.66 6.74
N HIS A 223 20.12 -9.67 6.68
CA HIS A 223 18.93 -9.68 5.82
C HIS A 223 18.62 -8.28 5.25
N SER A 224 17.81 -8.25 4.19
CA SER A 224 17.36 -7.05 3.43
C SER A 224 16.20 -6.25 4.06
N LYS A 225 15.80 -6.53 5.31
CA LYS A 225 14.70 -5.79 5.98
C LYS A 225 15.20 -4.47 6.57
N THR A 226 15.57 -3.53 5.70
CA THR A 226 16.25 -2.26 6.03
C THR A 226 15.47 -1.34 6.97
N ALA A 227 14.13 -1.45 7.05
CA ALA A 227 13.32 -0.62 7.94
C ALA A 227 13.72 -0.73 9.42
N CYS A 228 14.28 -1.86 9.88
CA CYS A 228 14.77 -1.96 11.26
C CYS A 228 16.01 -1.09 11.52
N VAL A 229 16.74 -0.65 10.48
CA VAL A 229 17.84 0.32 10.58
C VAL A 229 17.38 1.72 10.23
N ALA A 230 16.67 1.88 9.11
CA ALA A 230 16.24 3.19 8.61
C ALA A 230 15.40 3.95 9.65
N ASP A 231 14.49 3.27 10.35
CA ASP A 231 13.66 3.88 11.40
C ASP A 231 14.49 4.37 12.58
N ARG A 232 15.51 3.60 13.00
CA ARG A 232 16.38 3.94 14.13
C ARG A 232 17.36 5.06 13.79
N MET A 233 17.78 5.12 12.53
CA MET A 233 18.76 6.07 12.02
C MET A 233 18.10 7.34 11.45
N PHE A 234 16.76 7.44 11.44
CA PHE A 234 16.07 8.59 10.89
C PHE A 234 16.57 9.90 11.52
N GLY A 235 17.02 10.83 10.67
CA GLY A 235 17.58 12.13 11.08
C GLY A 235 18.99 12.07 11.69
N GLN A 236 19.64 10.90 11.73
CA GLN A 236 20.94 10.70 12.38
C GLN A 236 22.07 10.35 11.39
N TYR A 237 21.81 10.38 10.09
CA TYR A 237 22.80 10.18 9.04
C TYR A 237 22.69 11.26 7.95
N ASP A 238 23.80 11.48 7.23
CA ASP A 238 23.82 12.27 5.99
C ASP A 238 23.56 11.34 4.79
N GLN A 239 24.40 10.31 4.61
CA GLN A 239 24.22 9.26 3.62
C GLN A 239 24.31 7.89 4.31
N LEU A 240 23.38 6.97 4.03
CA LEU A 240 23.31 5.65 4.64
C LEU A 240 23.42 4.56 3.58
N PHE A 241 24.38 3.65 3.74
CA PHE A 241 24.54 2.47 2.92
C PHE A 241 24.41 1.20 3.76
N ILE A 242 23.40 0.40 3.45
CA ILE A 242 23.11 -0.86 4.13
C ILE A 242 23.53 -2.01 3.22
N ILE A 243 24.33 -2.92 3.77
CA ILE A 243 24.82 -4.11 3.10
C ILE A 243 24.21 -5.33 3.79
N SER A 244 23.40 -6.08 3.06
CA SER A 244 22.70 -7.25 3.57
C SER A 244 23.39 -8.56 3.17
N GLY A 245 23.36 -9.54 4.06
CA GLY A 245 24.02 -10.85 3.90
C GLY A 245 23.40 -11.73 2.81
N ASP A 246 22.19 -11.40 2.37
CA ASP A 246 21.50 -12.01 1.23
C ASP A 246 21.96 -11.43 -0.12
N GLY A 247 22.93 -10.51 -0.12
CA GLY A 247 23.50 -9.89 -1.31
C GLY A 247 22.81 -8.61 -1.74
N GLU A 248 21.71 -8.21 -1.08
CA GLU A 248 21.07 -6.92 -1.34
C GLU A 248 21.88 -5.78 -0.72
N VAL A 249 21.96 -4.67 -1.44
CA VAL A 249 22.54 -3.42 -0.97
C VAL A 249 21.52 -2.30 -1.16
N ASN A 250 21.43 -1.42 -0.16
CA ASN A 250 20.48 -0.32 -0.16
C ASN A 250 21.18 0.98 0.22
N PHE A 251 20.87 2.05 -0.48
CA PHE A 251 21.35 3.39 -0.22
C PHE A 251 20.19 4.33 0.07
N PHE A 252 20.33 5.14 1.11
CA PHE A 252 19.38 6.18 1.51
C PHE A 252 20.15 7.48 1.67
N GLY A 253 19.73 8.53 0.98
CA GLY A 253 20.52 9.76 0.96
C GLY A 253 20.17 10.66 -0.22
N ASP A 254 21.18 11.31 -0.78
CA ASP A 254 21.03 12.30 -1.85
C ASP A 254 20.35 11.70 -3.09
N GLY A 255 19.32 12.39 -3.56
CA GLY A 255 18.49 11.96 -4.66
C GLY A 255 19.19 11.93 -6.01
N ALA A 256 20.11 12.85 -6.26
CA ALA A 256 20.92 12.84 -7.49
C ALA A 256 21.90 11.65 -7.46
N LEU A 257 22.45 11.30 -6.30
CA LEU A 257 23.29 10.11 -6.15
C LEU A 257 22.50 8.81 -6.33
N CYS A 258 21.26 8.74 -5.83
CA CYS A 258 20.36 7.61 -6.07
C CYS A 258 20.08 7.37 -7.57
N ASP A 259 19.94 8.45 -8.34
CA ASP A 259 19.73 8.36 -9.80
C ASP A 259 21.00 7.85 -10.52
N LYS A 260 22.17 8.35 -10.15
CA LYS A 260 23.45 7.84 -10.66
C LYS A 260 23.70 6.37 -10.32
N LEU A 261 23.33 5.93 -9.11
CA LEU A 261 23.43 4.52 -8.71
C LEU A 261 22.54 3.64 -9.60
N LYS A 262 21.31 4.09 -9.88
CA LYS A 262 20.37 3.40 -10.77
C LYS A 262 20.90 3.31 -12.21
N GLU A 263 21.47 4.39 -12.73
CA GLU A 263 22.09 4.41 -14.07
C GLU A 263 23.26 3.42 -14.16
N LYS A 264 24.13 3.40 -13.14
CA LYS A 264 25.36 2.59 -13.16
C LYS A 264 25.13 1.11 -12.87
N PHE A 265 24.27 0.79 -11.90
CA PHE A 265 24.13 -0.56 -11.34
C PHE A 265 22.73 -1.17 -11.54
N GLY A 266 21.78 -0.44 -12.16
CA GLY A 266 20.40 -0.92 -12.28
C GLY A 266 19.68 -0.92 -10.94
N GLY A 267 18.93 -1.98 -10.62
CA GLY A 267 18.18 -2.09 -9.36
C GLY A 267 16.83 -1.36 -9.35
N TRP A 268 16.45 -0.80 -8.22
CA TRP A 268 15.24 0.02 -8.04
C TRP A 268 15.56 1.28 -7.24
N ASN A 269 14.78 2.32 -7.42
CA ASN A 269 14.91 3.57 -6.68
C ASN A 269 13.55 4.24 -6.51
N GLY A 270 13.48 5.21 -5.61
CA GLY A 270 12.26 5.96 -5.34
C GLY A 270 12.47 7.03 -4.27
N GLY A 271 11.36 7.61 -3.83
CA GLY A 271 11.35 8.75 -2.93
C GLY A 271 11.13 10.07 -3.67
N SER A 272 10.53 11.05 -2.99
CA SER A 272 10.17 12.35 -3.57
C SER A 272 11.36 13.22 -4.00
N GLY A 273 12.55 12.93 -3.44
CA GLY A 273 13.80 13.59 -3.80
C GLY A 273 14.55 12.97 -4.97
N LEU A 274 14.05 11.88 -5.59
CA LEU A 274 14.79 11.17 -6.64
C LEU A 274 15.22 12.11 -7.78
N GLY A 275 16.51 12.06 -8.15
CA GLY A 275 17.12 12.89 -9.18
C GLY A 275 17.48 14.32 -8.74
N LYS A 276 17.18 14.71 -7.49
CA LYS A 276 17.40 16.07 -6.99
C LYS A 276 18.48 16.09 -5.92
N ALA A 277 19.47 16.97 -6.11
CA ALA A 277 20.53 17.18 -5.15
C ALA A 277 19.99 17.83 -3.86
N GLY A 278 20.42 17.33 -2.70
CA GLY A 278 20.01 17.82 -1.38
C GLY A 278 18.62 17.37 -0.91
N GLU A 279 17.84 16.68 -1.75
CA GLU A 279 16.61 16.01 -1.33
C GLU A 279 16.86 14.53 -1.12
N THR A 280 16.14 13.91 -0.17
CA THR A 280 16.32 12.51 0.18
C THR A 280 15.57 11.57 -0.76
N ALA A 281 16.24 10.51 -1.19
CA ALA A 281 15.69 9.39 -1.95
C ALA A 281 16.32 8.08 -1.47
N TYR A 282 15.93 6.97 -2.11
CA TYR A 282 16.54 5.67 -1.88
C TYR A 282 16.84 4.93 -3.19
N TRP A 283 17.80 4.03 -3.13
CA TRP A 283 18.18 3.09 -4.18
C TRP A 283 18.48 1.72 -3.57
N GLY A 284 18.18 0.63 -4.28
CA GLY A 284 18.52 -0.73 -3.86
C GLY A 284 18.78 -1.65 -5.05
N ALA A 285 19.62 -2.66 -4.85
CA ALA A 285 19.93 -3.69 -5.85
C ALA A 285 20.52 -4.95 -5.20
N VAL A 286 20.50 -6.07 -5.93
CA VAL A 286 21.39 -7.20 -5.65
C VAL A 286 22.65 -7.00 -6.47
N GLU A 287 23.74 -6.57 -5.84
CA GLU A 287 24.99 -6.18 -6.52
C GLU A 287 26.21 -6.35 -5.59
N ASP A 288 27.39 -6.37 -6.18
CA ASP A 288 28.68 -6.37 -5.49
C ASP A 288 28.85 -5.11 -4.63
N LYS A 289 28.74 -5.29 -3.32
CA LYS A 289 28.90 -4.25 -2.29
C LYS A 289 30.20 -3.47 -2.40
N ASP A 290 31.29 -4.08 -2.85
CA ASP A 290 32.61 -3.42 -2.87
C ASP A 290 32.67 -2.44 -4.05
N LYS A 291 32.05 -2.78 -5.18
CA LYS A 291 31.91 -1.86 -6.33
C LYS A 291 31.02 -0.67 -5.99
N VAL A 292 29.90 -0.91 -5.32
CA VAL A 292 28.98 0.15 -4.91
C VAL A 292 29.65 1.06 -3.86
N LEU A 293 30.33 0.48 -2.88
CA LEU A 293 31.04 1.24 -1.85
C LEU A 293 32.15 2.12 -2.44
N ALA A 294 32.92 1.60 -3.40
CA ALA A 294 33.94 2.39 -4.11
C ALA A 294 33.30 3.57 -4.84
N PHE A 295 32.21 3.33 -5.57
CA PHE A 295 31.48 4.39 -6.28
C PHE A 295 30.91 5.46 -5.34
N LEU A 296 30.34 5.06 -4.20
CA LEU A 296 29.83 5.99 -3.19
C LEU A 296 30.95 6.87 -2.63
N ARG A 297 32.10 6.27 -2.30
CA ARG A 297 33.26 7.01 -1.78
C ARG A 297 33.80 8.04 -2.78
N GLU A 298 33.81 7.71 -4.07
CA GLU A 298 34.22 8.64 -5.15
C GLU A 298 33.24 9.81 -5.35
N ASN A 299 31.96 9.62 -5.06
CA ASN A 299 30.91 10.64 -5.30
C ASN A 299 30.52 11.44 -4.05
N LEU A 300 31.06 11.07 -2.89
CA LEU A 300 30.81 11.74 -1.60
C LEU A 300 32.06 12.46 -1.04
N SER A 301 33.20 12.35 -1.73
CA SER A 301 34.46 13.03 -1.40
C SER A 301 34.40 14.53 -1.64
#